data_AF-A0A0G2BD14-F1
#
_entry.id   AF-A0A0G2BD14-F1
#
_cell.length_a   1.000
_cell.length_b   1.000
_cell.length_c   1.000
_cell.angle_alpha   90.00
_cell.angle_beta   90.00
_cell.angle_gamma   90.00
#
_symmetry.space_group_name_H-M   'P 1'
#
loop_
_entity.id
_entity.type
_entity.pdbx_description
1 polymer ?
#
loop_
_entity_poly.entity_id
_entity_poly.type
_entity_poly.pdbx_seq_one_letter_code
_entity_poly.pdbx_strand_id
1 'polypeptide(L)'
;MSIRMRHTRGHTGNRRSHHALRTMNIVKDAESGNLRLPHRVDETTGMYRGRRIFTPKAKSEHKTKTKGPSTEPAPKHAHEHASEVHMNAEAKSAKGISGKVATGGRPKARSGFGGGA
;
A
#
# COMPACT_ATOMS: atom_id res chain seq x y z
N MET A 1 -3.40 23.44 -21.40
CA MET A 1 -2.38 23.19 -22.43
C MET A 1 -2.00 21.71 -22.44
N SER A 2 -2.16 21.03 -23.57
CA SER A 2 -1.61 19.69 -23.79
C SER A 2 -0.21 19.78 -24.40
N ILE A 3 0.66 18.83 -24.07
CA ILE A 3 1.98 18.72 -24.70
C ILE A 3 1.76 18.27 -26.14
N ARG A 4 2.17 19.10 -27.11
CA ARG A 4 2.01 18.82 -28.55
C ARG A 4 3.02 17.81 -29.09
N MET A 5 4.21 17.74 -28.50
CA MET A 5 5.31 16.86 -28.93
C MET A 5 6.05 16.23 -27.76
N ARG A 6 6.62 15.04 -27.99
CA ARG A 6 7.41 14.32 -26.99
C ARG A 6 8.72 15.06 -26.69
N HIS A 7 9.05 15.22 -25.41
CA HIS A 7 10.35 15.75 -25.01
C HIS A 7 11.49 14.83 -25.43
N THR A 8 12.60 15.42 -25.86
CA THR A 8 13.82 14.67 -26.15
C THR A 8 14.40 14.07 -24.86
N ARG A 9 15.18 12.99 -25.01
CA ARG A 9 15.85 12.36 -23.87
C ARG A 9 16.81 13.34 -23.18
N GLY A 10 17.54 14.15 -23.96
CA GLY A 10 18.44 15.20 -23.46
C GLY A 10 17.70 16.27 -22.64
N HIS A 11 16.57 16.79 -23.13
CA HIS A 11 15.79 17.78 -22.38
C HIS A 11 15.27 17.23 -21.04
N THR A 12 14.81 15.98 -21.04
CA THR A 12 14.38 15.31 -19.80
C THR A 12 15.55 15.04 -18.85
N GLY A 13 16.71 14.61 -19.38
CA GLY A 13 17.93 14.38 -18.59
C GLY A 13 18.46 15.64 -17.93
N ASN A 14 18.59 16.73 -18.69
CA ASN A 14 19.06 18.02 -18.17
C ASN A 14 18.12 18.56 -17.09
N ARG A 15 16.81 18.46 -17.31
CA ARG A 15 15.83 18.87 -16.29
C ARG A 15 15.95 18.04 -15.01
N ARG A 16 16.21 16.73 -15.13
CA ARG A 16 16.33 15.82 -13.98
C ARG A 16 17.75 15.75 -13.38
N SER A 17 18.73 16.44 -13.95
CA SER A 17 20.12 16.41 -13.50
C SER A 17 20.30 16.84 -12.03
N HIS A 18 19.44 17.73 -11.54
CA HIS A 18 19.46 18.20 -10.16
C HIS A 18 18.61 17.38 -9.18
N HIS A 19 17.96 16.29 -9.62
CA HIS A 19 17.10 15.46 -8.75
C HIS A 19 17.86 14.39 -7.95
N ALA A 20 19.19 14.46 -7.88
CA ALA A 20 19.96 13.53 -7.07
C ALA A 20 19.63 13.67 -5.58
N LEU A 21 19.46 12.53 -4.90
CA LEU A 21 19.30 12.50 -3.44
C LEU A 21 20.63 12.82 -2.78
N ARG A 22 20.59 13.62 -1.71
CA ARG A 22 21.76 13.91 -0.88
C ARG A 22 21.96 12.81 0.15
N THR A 23 23.21 12.52 0.46
CA THR A 23 23.58 11.61 1.56
C THR A 23 23.17 12.20 2.90
N MET A 24 22.75 11.33 3.83
CA MET A 24 22.47 11.76 5.20
C MET A 24 23.76 11.96 5.99
N ASN A 25 23.77 12.94 6.88
CA ASN A 25 24.85 13.14 7.83
C ASN A 25 24.71 12.11 8.95
N ILE A 26 25.70 11.23 9.09
CA ILE A 26 25.73 10.18 10.10
C ILE A 26 26.97 10.38 10.96
N VAL A 27 26.78 10.36 12.28
CA VAL A 27 27.83 10.57 13.28
C VAL A 27 28.02 9.29 14.07
N LYS A 28 29.27 8.91 14.34
CA LYS A 28 29.58 7.83 15.28
C LYS A 28 29.48 8.34 16.70
N ASP A 29 28.76 7.62 17.54
CA ASP A 29 28.71 7.90 18.96
C ASP A 29 30.02 7.48 19.65
N ALA A 30 30.49 8.31 20.58
CA ALA A 30 31.78 8.08 21.25
C ALA A 30 31.71 6.97 22.30
N GLU A 31 30.56 6.79 22.94
CA GLU A 31 30.39 5.83 24.04
C GLU A 31 29.93 4.47 23.52
N SER A 32 28.94 4.45 22.63
CA SER A 32 28.38 3.19 22.09
C SER A 32 29.01 2.74 20.78
N GLY A 33 29.76 3.61 20.09
CA GLY A 33 30.31 3.33 18.75
C GLY A 33 29.25 3.26 17.65
N ASN A 34 27.96 3.46 17.98
CA ASN A 34 26.86 3.31 17.03
C ASN A 34 26.74 4.50 16.09
N LEU A 35 26.17 4.24 14.91
CA LEU A 35 25.87 5.27 13.94
C LEU A 35 24.53 5.93 14.28
N ARG A 36 24.54 7.23 14.55
CA ARG A 36 23.34 8.02 14.84
C ARG A 36 23.25 9.26 13.97
N LEU A 37 22.04 9.78 13.81
CA LEU A 37 21.83 11.08 13.20
C LEU A 37 22.20 12.21 14.19
N PRO A 38 22.74 13.34 13.71
CA PRO A 38 22.93 14.53 14.53
C PRO A 38 21.65 14.95 15.26
N HIS A 39 21.79 15.46 16.48
CA HIS A 39 20.70 15.93 17.34
C HIS A 39 19.61 14.90 17.68
N ARG A 40 19.85 13.61 17.41
CA ARG A 40 18.97 12.52 17.84
C ARG A 40 19.59 11.72 18.99
N VAL A 41 18.70 11.11 19.77
CA VAL A 41 19.03 10.15 20.82
C VAL A 41 19.48 8.85 20.17
N ASP A 42 20.45 8.17 20.79
CA ASP A 42 20.81 6.81 20.39
C ASP A 42 19.68 5.83 20.77
N GLU A 43 19.10 5.15 19.80
CA GLU A 43 17.98 4.22 20.00
C GLU A 43 18.38 3.00 20.84
N THR A 44 19.66 2.60 20.79
CA THR A 44 20.14 1.41 21.50
C THR A 44 20.43 1.67 22.97
N THR A 45 21.01 2.84 23.27
CA THR A 45 21.52 3.16 24.60
C THR A 45 20.58 4.11 25.34
N GLY A 46 19.74 4.85 24.59
CA GLY A 46 18.88 5.90 25.12
C GLY A 46 19.64 7.15 25.56
N MET A 47 20.88 7.31 25.11
CA MET A 47 21.78 8.38 25.53
C MET A 47 21.71 9.58 24.59
N TYR A 48 21.75 10.79 25.17
CA TYR A 48 21.90 12.05 24.45
C TYR A 48 22.61 13.07 25.32
N ARG A 49 23.70 13.66 24.79
CA ARG A 49 24.51 14.68 25.48
C ARG A 49 24.89 14.28 26.93
N GLY A 50 25.32 13.02 27.11
CA GLY A 50 25.76 12.48 28.40
C GLY A 50 24.64 12.15 29.39
N ARG A 51 23.37 12.19 28.98
CA ARG A 51 22.22 11.86 29.82
C ARG A 51 21.42 10.73 29.22
N ARG A 52 20.95 9.80 30.08
CA ARG A 52 20.04 8.73 29.71
C ARG A 52 18.61 9.26 29.69
N ILE A 53 18.01 9.36 28.50
CA ILE A 53 16.64 9.86 28.31
C ILE A 53 15.63 8.75 28.52
N PHE A 54 15.93 7.53 28.06
CA PHE A 54 15.07 6.37 28.27
C PHE A 54 15.86 5.13 28.65
N THR A 55 15.19 4.23 29.35
CA THR A 55 15.70 2.88 29.57
C THR A 55 15.50 2.09 28.27
N PRO A 56 16.57 1.66 27.57
CA PRO A 56 16.44 0.76 26.43
C PRO A 56 15.54 -0.41 26.78
N LYS A 57 14.50 -0.58 25.97
CA LYS A 57 13.62 -1.73 26.09
C LYS A 57 14.47 -2.95 25.76
N ALA A 58 14.52 -3.92 26.67
CA ALA A 58 15.06 -5.23 26.36
C ALA A 58 14.37 -5.71 25.08
N LYS A 59 15.16 -6.16 24.09
CA LYS A 59 14.64 -6.60 22.79
C LYS A 59 13.64 -7.72 23.04
N SER A 60 12.34 -7.39 23.09
CA SER A 60 11.31 -8.42 23.09
C SER A 60 11.32 -8.98 21.68
N GLU A 61 11.79 -10.22 21.55
CA GLU A 61 11.77 -10.94 20.29
C GLU A 61 10.36 -10.87 19.73
N HIS A 62 10.24 -10.37 18.50
CA HIS A 62 8.96 -10.23 17.83
C HIS A 62 8.48 -11.64 17.48
N LYS A 63 7.86 -12.34 18.44
CA LYS A 63 7.24 -13.64 18.19
C LYS A 63 6.17 -13.43 17.14
N THR A 64 6.47 -13.76 15.90
CA THR A 64 5.44 -13.95 14.87
C THR A 64 4.52 -15.02 15.44
N LYS A 65 3.28 -14.66 15.75
CA LYS A 65 2.26 -15.64 16.12
C LYS A 65 2.14 -16.60 14.95
N THR A 66 2.80 -17.75 15.01
CA THR A 66 2.52 -18.87 14.13
C THR A 66 1.06 -19.20 14.36
N LYS A 67 0.24 -18.97 13.35
CA LYS A 67 -1.18 -19.33 13.38
C LYS A 67 -1.21 -20.86 13.47
N GLY A 68 -1.34 -21.37 14.69
CA GLY A 68 -1.60 -22.79 14.91
C GLY A 68 -2.91 -23.16 14.20
N PRO A 69 -3.09 -24.44 13.81
CA PRO A 69 -4.34 -24.87 13.21
C PRO A 69 -5.48 -24.52 14.17
N SER A 70 -6.46 -23.76 13.68
CA SER A 70 -7.62 -23.35 14.47
C SER A 70 -8.46 -24.58 14.77
N THR A 71 -8.24 -25.22 15.92
CA THR A 71 -9.05 -26.35 16.38
C THR A 71 -10.42 -25.91 16.92
N GLU A 72 -10.68 -24.61 17.06
CA GLU A 72 -11.98 -24.13 17.53
C GLU A 72 -12.64 -23.21 16.48
N PRO A 73 -13.84 -23.57 15.96
CA PRO A 73 -14.56 -22.74 15.01
C PRO A 73 -15.07 -21.48 15.71
N ALA A 74 -14.72 -20.31 15.17
CA ALA A 74 -15.17 -19.01 15.68
C ALA A 74 -16.71 -18.94 15.70
N PRO A 75 -17.34 -18.39 16.76
CA PRO A 75 -18.78 -18.20 16.80
C PRO A 75 -19.20 -17.23 15.70
N LYS A 76 -20.15 -17.65 14.86
CA LYS A 76 -20.69 -16.81 13.78
C LYS A 76 -21.49 -15.68 14.41
N HIS A 77 -21.08 -14.43 14.17
CA HIS A 77 -21.88 -13.26 14.50
C HIS A 77 -23.17 -13.28 13.66
N ALA A 78 -24.32 -13.47 14.29
CA ALA A 78 -25.62 -13.32 13.67
C ALA A 78 -25.99 -11.84 13.63
N HIS A 79 -26.14 -11.28 12.44
CA HIS A 79 -26.72 -9.95 12.24
C HIS A 79 -28.21 -10.15 11.94
N GLU A 80 -29.08 -9.82 12.89
CA GLU A 80 -30.53 -9.77 12.69
C GLU A 80 -30.83 -8.58 11.76
N HIS A 81 -31.20 -8.86 10.50
CA HIS A 81 -31.67 -7.84 9.57
C HIS A 81 -33.20 -7.75 9.68
N ALA A 82 -33.70 -6.73 10.36
CA ALA A 82 -35.13 -6.41 10.37
C ALA A 82 -35.59 -6.15 8.92
N SER A 83 -36.46 -7.02 8.40
CA SER A 83 -37.03 -6.88 7.07
C SER A 83 -38.21 -5.91 7.12
N GLU A 84 -37.95 -4.63 6.85
CA GLU A 84 -39.03 -3.72 6.44
C GLU A 84 -39.35 -3.97 4.97
N VAL A 85 -40.51 -4.60 4.75
CA VAL A 85 -41.03 -4.89 3.41
C VAL A 85 -41.51 -3.58 2.78
N HIS A 86 -40.67 -2.93 1.99
CA HIS A 86 -41.13 -1.87 1.10
C HIS A 86 -41.88 -2.49 -0.08
N MET A 87 -43.20 -2.59 0.07
CA MET A 87 -44.12 -2.82 -1.03
C MET A 87 -44.04 -1.63 -1.98
N ASN A 88 -43.34 -1.78 -3.10
CA ASN A 88 -43.59 -1.17 -4.42
C ASN A 88 -42.30 -1.23 -5.27
N ALA A 89 -42.07 -2.37 -5.91
CA ALA A 89 -41.08 -2.51 -6.97
C ALA A 89 -41.59 -3.43 -8.08
N GLU A 90 -42.77 -3.13 -8.62
CA GLU A 90 -43.09 -3.51 -10.00
C GLU A 90 -42.35 -2.56 -10.95
N ALA A 91 -41.15 -2.95 -11.40
CA ALA A 91 -40.64 -2.54 -12.70
C ALA A 91 -39.42 -3.39 -13.10
N LYS A 92 -39.68 -4.29 -14.04
CA LYS A 92 -38.71 -5.12 -14.76
C LYS A 92 -37.61 -4.26 -15.40
N SER A 93 -36.35 -4.67 -15.27
CA SER A 93 -35.48 -4.87 -16.44
C SER A 93 -34.25 -5.72 -16.10
N ALA A 94 -34.26 -6.98 -16.55
CA ALA A 94 -33.08 -7.83 -16.54
C ALA A 94 -32.15 -7.40 -17.68
N LYS A 95 -31.32 -6.38 -17.45
CA LYS A 95 -30.22 -6.03 -18.35
C LYS A 95 -28.87 -6.26 -17.67
N GLY A 96 -28.71 -7.48 -17.18
CA GLY A 96 -27.47 -7.99 -16.59
C GLY A 96 -26.74 -8.96 -17.52
N ILE A 97 -25.42 -9.07 -17.31
CA ILE A 97 -24.46 -9.90 -18.05
C ILE A 97 -24.91 -11.37 -18.24
N SER A 98 -25.72 -11.89 -17.32
CA SER A 98 -26.27 -13.25 -17.36
C SER A 98 -27.22 -13.52 -18.53
N GLY A 99 -27.91 -12.50 -19.08
CA GLY A 99 -28.83 -12.69 -20.22
C GLY A 99 -28.14 -12.95 -21.56
N LYS A 100 -26.87 -12.53 -21.71
CA LYS A 100 -26.14 -12.65 -22.99
C LYS A 100 -25.50 -14.02 -23.20
N VAL A 101 -25.25 -14.78 -22.14
CA VAL A 101 -24.66 -16.14 -22.24
C VAL A 101 -25.73 -17.17 -22.63
N ALA A 102 -26.98 -16.96 -22.22
CA ALA A 102 -28.09 -17.89 -22.49
C ALA A 102 -28.62 -17.87 -23.94
N THR A 103 -28.34 -16.82 -24.73
CA THR A 103 -28.85 -16.64 -26.10
C THR A 103 -27.80 -16.83 -27.20
N GLY A 104 -26.63 -17.42 -26.87
CA GLY A 104 -25.58 -17.73 -27.85
C GLY A 104 -24.92 -16.51 -28.51
N GLY A 105 -25.19 -15.29 -28.02
CA GLY A 105 -24.58 -14.07 -28.53
C GLY A 105 -23.15 -13.90 -28.04
N ARG A 106 -22.16 -14.12 -28.92
CA ARG A 106 -20.75 -13.89 -28.59
C ARG A 106 -20.54 -12.43 -28.15
N PRO A 107 -19.86 -12.16 -27.01
CA PRO A 107 -19.53 -10.80 -26.63
C PRO A 107 -18.61 -10.19 -27.70
N LYS A 108 -18.96 -8.99 -28.17
CA LYS A 108 -18.18 -8.23 -29.16
C LYS A 108 -16.79 -8.00 -28.57
N ALA A 109 -15.78 -8.70 -29.09
CA ALA A 109 -14.40 -8.50 -28.70
C ALA A 109 -14.04 -7.02 -28.89
N ARG A 110 -13.38 -6.44 -27.88
CA ARG A 110 -12.82 -5.09 -27.95
C ARG A 110 -11.85 -5.07 -29.12
N SER A 111 -12.23 -4.46 -30.24
CA SER A 111 -11.35 -4.24 -31.38
C SER A 111 -10.27 -3.24 -30.97
N GLY A 112 -9.19 -3.77 -30.40
CA GLY A 112 -7.97 -3.04 -30.10
C GLY A 112 -6.78 -3.81 -30.66
N PHE A 113 -6.82 -4.10 -31.96
CA PHE A 113 -5.65 -4.56 -32.70
C PHE A 113 -5.62 -3.78 -34.01
N GLY A 114 -4.82 -2.72 -34.02
CA GLY A 114 -4.58 -1.84 -35.15
C GLY A 114 -3.13 -1.39 -35.12
N GLY A 115 -2.22 -2.36 -35.25
CA GLY A 115 -0.82 -2.16 -35.51
C GLY A 115 -0.42 -2.98 -36.74
N GLY A 116 0.22 -2.33 -37.71
CA GLY A 116 0.99 -2.98 -38.77
C GLY A 116 0.32 -3.06 -40.14
N ALA A 117 0.53 -2.04 -40.98
CA ALA A 117 1.20 -2.11 -42.27
C ALA A 117 1.38 -0.67 -42.80
#